data_AF-A0A7G9GX12-F1
#
_entry.id   AF-A0A7G9GX12-F1
#
_cell.length_a   1.000
_cell.length_b   1.000
_cell.length_c   1.000
_cell.angle_alpha   90.00
_cell.angle_beta   90.00
_cell.angle_gamma   90.00
#
_symmetry.space_group_name_H-M   'P 1'
#
loop_
_entity.id
_entity.type
_entity.pdbx_description
1 polymer ?
#
loop_
_entity_poly.entity_id
_entity_poly.type
_entity_poly.pdbx_seq_one_letter_code
_entity_poly.pdbx_strand_id
1 'polypeptide(L)'
;MNTIKKETIIEFEERKSKFIGYAKPISNKKEAESFIQQIKSKHPDATHNCSAYKVIDNGQEYFKTDDDGEPSGTAGKPMGDIITYMEVSNLVVVATRYFGGIKLGAGGLVRNYAKTAKLAIQDAGIEEYIEKKIYLVDFNYDKIGEIENIIGISGEYIEKGYNDRVTYKIKTDENTYNTLKNIKDVIIIDL
;
A
#
# COMPACT_ATOMS: atom_id res chain seq x y z
N MET A 1 3.51 1.03 11.18
CA MET A 1 4.10 0.65 9.86
C MET A 1 3.86 1.82 8.92
N ASN A 2 4.74 2.14 7.97
CA ASN A 2 4.50 3.24 7.04
C ASN A 2 3.98 2.76 5.68
N THR A 3 3.23 3.62 4.99
CA THR A 3 2.80 3.46 3.59
C THR A 3 2.95 4.78 2.83
N ILE A 4 2.45 4.83 1.60
CA ILE A 4 2.39 6.06 0.79
C ILE A 4 0.96 6.59 0.69
N LYS A 5 0.79 7.91 0.65
CA LYS A 5 -0.51 8.59 0.77
C LYS A 5 -1.38 8.50 -0.48
N LYS A 6 -0.74 8.53 -1.65
CA LYS A 6 -1.44 8.69 -2.93
C LYS A 6 -0.70 8.01 -4.06
N GLU A 7 -1.44 7.73 -5.13
CA GLU A 7 -0.83 7.37 -6.40
C GLU A 7 -0.03 8.56 -6.95
N THR A 8 1.14 8.28 -7.53
CA THR A 8 1.95 9.29 -8.21
C THR A 8 2.67 8.76 -9.44
N ILE A 9 3.12 9.71 -10.26
CA ILE A 9 3.92 9.53 -11.46
C ILE A 9 5.07 10.53 -11.44
N ILE A 10 6.29 10.04 -11.63
CA ILE A 10 7.49 10.85 -11.85
C ILE A 10 8.13 10.45 -13.17
N GLU A 11 8.89 11.35 -13.79
CA GLU A 11 9.70 11.03 -14.96
C GLU A 11 11.05 11.74 -14.94
N PHE A 12 12.05 11.10 -15.52
CA PHE A 12 13.35 11.70 -15.79
C PHE A 12 14.07 10.96 -16.92
N GLU A 13 15.15 11.57 -17.40
CA GLU A 13 16.01 10.97 -18.43
C GLU A 13 17.44 10.77 -17.90
N GLU A 14 18.06 9.66 -18.27
CA GLU A 14 19.49 9.39 -18.02
C GLU A 14 20.11 8.79 -19.29
N ARG A 15 21.13 9.47 -19.83
CA ARG A 15 21.82 9.08 -21.08
C ARG A 15 20.82 8.69 -22.19
N LYS A 16 19.85 9.56 -22.47
CA LYS A 16 18.76 9.36 -23.45
C LYS A 16 17.73 8.29 -23.09
N SER A 17 17.94 7.49 -22.05
CA SER A 17 16.93 6.54 -21.59
C SER A 17 15.91 7.29 -20.73
N LYS A 18 14.63 7.22 -21.11
CA LYS A 18 13.53 7.79 -20.32
C LYS A 18 13.07 6.77 -19.28
N PHE A 19 12.91 7.22 -18.05
CA PHE A 19 12.33 6.46 -16.94
C PHE A 19 11.05 7.15 -16.49
N ILE A 20 9.99 6.37 -16.32
CA ILE A 20 8.72 6.81 -15.73
C ILE A 20 8.46 5.93 -14.51
N GLY A 21 8.41 6.55 -13.35
CA GLY A 21 8.15 5.87 -12.08
C GLY A 21 6.70 6.06 -11.67
N TYR A 22 6.01 4.95 -11.43
CA TYR A 22 4.68 4.89 -10.88
C TYR A 22 4.76 4.35 -9.46
N ALA A 23 4.07 4.97 -8.50
CA ALA A 23 3.87 4.40 -7.18
C ALA A 23 2.40 4.52 -6.79
N LYS A 24 1.83 3.46 -6.19
CA LYS A 24 0.43 3.43 -5.77
C LYS A 24 0.26 2.72 -4.43
N PRO A 25 -0.49 3.28 -3.46
CA PRO A 25 -0.90 2.54 -2.27
C PRO A 25 -1.82 1.38 -2.66
N ILE A 26 -1.66 0.23 -2.00
CA ILE A 26 -2.41 -0.98 -2.29
C ILE A 26 -2.79 -1.70 -1.00
N SER A 27 -3.93 -2.39 -1.00
CA SER A 27 -4.42 -3.10 0.19
C SER A 27 -4.22 -4.62 0.14
N ASN A 28 -3.89 -5.18 -1.03
CA ASN A 28 -3.73 -6.61 -1.22
C ASN A 28 -2.88 -6.94 -2.45
N LYS A 29 -2.49 -8.21 -2.59
CA LYS A 29 -1.67 -8.68 -3.71
C LYS A 29 -2.34 -8.47 -5.06
N LYS A 30 -3.66 -8.70 -5.14
CA LYS A 30 -4.42 -8.60 -6.41
C LYS A 30 -4.39 -7.17 -6.95
N GLU A 31 -4.48 -6.17 -6.08
CA GLU A 31 -4.39 -4.76 -6.47
C GLU A 31 -3.00 -4.42 -7.03
N ALA A 32 -1.94 -4.95 -6.42
CA ALA A 32 -0.57 -4.80 -6.93
C ALA A 32 -0.44 -5.35 -8.35
N GLU A 33 -0.88 -6.60 -8.55
CA GLU A 33 -0.80 -7.29 -9.83
C GLU A 33 -1.65 -6.60 -10.91
N SER A 34 -2.85 -6.13 -10.54
CA SER A 34 -3.72 -5.37 -11.44
C SER A 34 -3.08 -4.05 -11.88
N PHE A 35 -2.44 -3.33 -10.95
CA PHE A 35 -1.77 -2.07 -11.28
C PHE A 35 -0.57 -2.28 -12.19
N ILE A 36 0.23 -3.33 -11.95
CA ILE A 36 1.34 -3.70 -12.84
C ILE A 36 0.83 -3.96 -14.26
N GLN A 37 -0.26 -4.72 -14.42
CA GLN A 37 -0.83 -4.99 -15.74
C GLN A 37 -1.41 -3.73 -16.40
N GLN A 38 -2.01 -2.83 -15.62
CA GLN A 38 -2.49 -1.54 -16.11
C GLN A 38 -1.34 -0.71 -16.68
N ILE A 39 -0.20 -0.61 -15.98
CA ILE A 39 0.96 0.15 -16.46
C ILE A 39 1.58 -0.53 -17.69
N LYS A 40 1.71 -1.86 -17.70
CA LYS A 40 2.17 -2.60 -18.90
C LYS A 40 1.28 -2.34 -20.12
N SER A 41 -0.04 -2.31 -19.93
CA SER A 41 -1.01 -2.01 -20.99
C SER A 41 -0.96 -0.56 -21.45
N LYS A 42 -0.62 0.37 -20.55
CA LYS A 42 -0.43 1.79 -20.86
C LYS A 42 0.86 2.05 -21.67
N HIS A 43 1.87 1.20 -21.49
CA HIS A 43 3.18 1.31 -22.12
C HIS A 43 3.58 0.02 -22.86
N PRO A 44 2.83 -0.38 -23.90
CA PRO A 44 3.07 -1.63 -24.62
C PRO A 44 4.36 -1.60 -25.46
N ASP A 45 4.86 -0.40 -25.77
CA ASP A 45 6.06 -0.13 -26.55
C ASP A 45 7.31 0.18 -25.71
N ALA A 46 7.17 0.16 -24.38
CA ALA A 46 8.31 0.34 -23.49
C ALA A 46 9.30 -0.81 -23.65
N THR A 47 10.58 -0.51 -23.41
CA THR A 47 11.63 -1.53 -23.41
C THR A 47 11.42 -2.51 -22.25
N HIS A 48 11.15 -1.98 -21.06
CA HIS A 48 10.87 -2.75 -19.85
C HIS A 48 9.89 -2.01 -18.93
N ASN A 49 9.06 -2.76 -18.22
CA ASN A 49 8.14 -2.33 -17.17
C ASN A 49 8.45 -3.12 -15.89
N CYS A 50 9.61 -2.84 -15.30
CA CYS A 50 10.07 -3.49 -14.08
C CYS A 50 9.18 -3.10 -12.90
N SER A 51 9.03 -3.96 -11.89
CA SER A 51 8.17 -3.67 -10.75
C SER A 51 8.72 -4.18 -9.42
N ALA A 52 8.24 -3.59 -8.34
CA ALA A 52 8.44 -4.05 -6.97
C ALA A 52 7.21 -3.70 -6.13
N TYR A 53 6.77 -4.61 -5.28
CA TYR A 53 5.72 -4.31 -4.30
C TYR A 53 5.99 -5.00 -2.97
N LYS A 54 5.47 -4.38 -1.91
CA LYS A 54 5.39 -4.93 -0.56
C LYS A 54 3.98 -4.68 -0.04
N VAL A 55 3.28 -5.73 0.39
CA VAL A 55 1.90 -5.61 0.90
C VAL A 55 1.64 -6.63 1.99
N ILE A 56 0.91 -6.23 3.02
CA ILE A 56 0.33 -7.14 4.00
C ILE A 56 -1.10 -7.40 3.58
N ASP A 57 -1.41 -8.66 3.27
CA ASP A 57 -2.71 -9.10 2.79
C ASP A 57 -3.19 -10.22 3.73
N ASN A 58 -4.24 -9.92 4.51
CA ASN A 58 -4.78 -10.79 5.56
C ASN A 58 -3.72 -11.26 6.57
N GLY A 59 -2.88 -10.34 7.04
CA GLY A 59 -1.82 -10.62 8.02
C GLY A 59 -0.59 -11.35 7.45
N GLN A 60 -0.58 -11.69 6.16
CA GLN A 60 0.58 -12.26 5.48
C GLN A 60 1.32 -11.19 4.67
N GLU A 61 2.63 -11.09 4.87
CA GLU A 61 3.48 -10.22 4.05
C GLU A 61 3.81 -10.88 2.70
N TYR A 62 3.60 -10.12 1.63
CA TYR A 62 4.02 -10.46 0.27
C TYR A 62 5.00 -9.41 -0.23
N PHE A 63 6.18 -9.87 -0.63
CA PHE A 63 7.22 -9.05 -1.22
C PHE A 63 7.67 -9.66 -2.55
N LYS A 64 7.55 -8.89 -3.64
CA LYS A 64 7.91 -9.36 -4.98
C LYS A 64 8.59 -8.26 -5.77
N THR A 65 9.59 -8.67 -6.54
CA THR A 65 10.31 -7.82 -7.50
C THR A 65 10.36 -8.51 -8.85
N ASP A 66 10.37 -7.75 -9.94
CA ASP A 66 10.43 -8.23 -11.31
C ASP A 66 11.29 -7.28 -12.16
N ASP A 67 12.32 -7.82 -12.80
CA ASP A 67 13.22 -7.09 -13.69
C ASP A 67 12.64 -6.92 -15.12
N ASP A 68 11.53 -7.58 -15.47
CA ASP A 68 10.83 -7.48 -16.76
C ASP A 68 11.76 -7.54 -17.99
N GLY A 69 12.76 -8.42 -17.96
CA GLY A 69 13.71 -8.61 -19.07
C GLY A 69 14.98 -7.74 -19.00
N GLU A 70 15.09 -6.82 -18.04
CA GLU A 70 16.39 -6.24 -17.70
C GLU A 70 17.35 -7.34 -17.17
N PRO A 71 18.67 -7.11 -17.21
CA PRO A 71 19.63 -8.03 -16.59
C PRO A 71 19.26 -8.32 -15.13
N SER A 72 19.33 -9.59 -14.75
CA SER A 72 18.84 -10.06 -13.44
C SER A 72 19.44 -9.28 -12.28
N GLY A 73 18.58 -8.82 -11.38
CA GLY A 73 18.92 -8.06 -10.19
C GLY A 73 19.30 -6.60 -10.44
N THR A 74 19.07 -6.07 -11.65
CA THR A 74 19.45 -4.69 -11.99
C THR A 74 18.29 -3.68 -11.99
N ALA A 75 17.04 -4.12 -11.82
CA ALA A 75 15.87 -3.24 -11.88
C ALA A 75 14.89 -3.46 -10.72
N GLY A 76 14.15 -4.57 -10.72
CA GLY A 76 13.15 -4.91 -9.71
C GLY A 76 13.77 -4.98 -8.32
N LYS A 77 14.89 -5.68 -8.18
CA LYS A 77 15.58 -5.82 -6.88
C LYS A 77 16.00 -4.47 -6.29
N PRO A 78 16.72 -3.58 -7.00
CA PRO A 78 17.03 -2.24 -6.50
C PRO A 78 15.81 -1.40 -6.09
N MET A 79 14.66 -1.54 -6.77
CA MET A 79 13.42 -0.88 -6.33
C MET A 79 12.88 -1.48 -5.02
N GLY A 80 12.92 -2.80 -4.88
CA GLY A 80 12.56 -3.49 -3.64
C GLY A 80 13.48 -3.14 -2.46
N ASP A 81 14.78 -2.98 -2.73
CA ASP A 81 15.76 -2.54 -1.72
C ASP A 81 15.41 -1.14 -1.20
N ILE A 82 14.90 -0.24 -2.07
CA ILE A 82 14.43 1.09 -1.67
C ILE A 82 13.15 1.02 -0.82
N ILE A 83 12.18 0.18 -1.20
CA ILE A 83 10.97 -0.05 -0.38
C ILE A 83 11.36 -0.47 1.04
N THR A 84 12.32 -1.41 1.14
CA THR A 84 12.83 -1.92 2.42
C THR A 84 13.59 -0.85 3.19
N TYR A 85 14.51 -0.14 2.54
CA TYR A 85 15.32 0.93 3.14
C TYR A 85 14.48 2.10 3.66
N MET A 86 13.37 2.42 2.98
CA MET A 86 12.45 3.48 3.38
C MET A 86 11.40 3.00 4.39
N GLU A 87 11.44 1.72 4.79
CA GLU A 87 10.55 1.12 5.79
C GLU A 87 9.05 1.31 5.46
N VAL A 88 8.72 1.26 4.17
CA VAL A 88 7.34 1.40 3.67
C VAL A 88 6.78 0.06 3.19
N SER A 89 5.48 -0.13 3.39
CA SER A 89 4.69 -1.29 2.97
C SER A 89 3.36 -0.82 2.37
N ASN A 90 2.56 -1.78 1.88
CA ASN A 90 1.25 -1.53 1.27
C ASN A 90 1.34 -0.61 0.06
N LEU A 91 2.36 -0.84 -0.78
CA LEU A 91 2.59 -0.09 -2.01
C LEU A 91 3.12 -0.98 -3.14
N VAL A 92 2.85 -0.54 -4.36
CA VAL A 92 3.47 -1.06 -5.59
C VAL A 92 4.19 0.07 -6.30
N VAL A 93 5.36 -0.24 -6.85
CA VAL A 93 6.14 0.64 -7.73
C VAL A 93 6.34 -0.06 -9.07
N VAL A 94 6.13 0.68 -10.16
CA VAL A 94 6.44 0.24 -11.53
C VAL A 94 7.35 1.27 -12.18
N ALA A 95 8.47 0.82 -12.74
CA ALA A 95 9.38 1.65 -13.51
C ALA A 95 9.30 1.25 -14.98
N THR A 96 8.69 2.13 -15.78
CA THR A 96 8.67 2.01 -17.24
C THR A 96 9.92 2.66 -17.81
N ARG A 97 10.66 1.92 -18.63
CA ARG A 97 11.87 2.40 -19.29
C ARG A 97 11.72 2.35 -20.81
N TYR A 98 12.10 3.46 -21.45
CA TYR A 98 12.32 3.54 -22.89
C TYR A 98 13.83 3.70 -23.16
N PHE A 99 14.43 2.75 -23.88
CA PHE A 99 15.86 2.75 -24.16
C PHE A 99 16.24 3.86 -25.16
N GLY A 100 17.22 4.68 -24.78
CA GLY A 100 17.68 5.83 -25.56
C GLY A 100 18.83 5.60 -26.54
N GLY A 101 19.20 4.35 -26.84
CA GLY A 101 20.33 4.02 -27.69
C GLY A 101 21.71 4.03 -27.00
N ILE A 102 21.81 4.48 -25.75
CA ILE A 102 23.07 4.49 -24.98
C ILE A 102 22.97 3.53 -23.78
N LYS A 103 23.83 2.51 -23.75
CA LYS A 103 23.87 1.53 -22.66
C LYS A 103 24.30 2.19 -21.33
N LEU A 104 23.53 1.94 -20.28
CA LEU A 104 23.83 2.41 -18.91
C LEU A 104 24.83 1.49 -18.18
N GLY A 105 24.94 0.22 -18.59
CA GLY A 105 25.67 -0.82 -17.86
C GLY A 105 24.94 -1.24 -16.57
N ALA A 106 25.31 -2.39 -15.99
CA ALA A 106 24.60 -2.95 -14.84
C ALA A 106 24.51 -1.99 -13.65
N GLY A 107 25.63 -1.35 -13.27
CA GLY A 107 25.63 -0.36 -12.19
C GLY A 107 24.81 0.89 -12.50
N GLY A 108 24.71 1.28 -13.78
CA GLY A 108 23.85 2.38 -14.20
C GLY A 108 22.37 2.04 -14.09
N LEU A 109 21.98 0.82 -14.45
CA LEU A 109 20.60 0.33 -14.29
C LEU A 109 20.21 0.30 -12.81
N VAL A 110 21.03 -0.34 -11.98
CA VAL A 110 20.79 -0.44 -10.53
C VAL A 110 20.54 0.93 -9.92
N ARG A 111 21.39 1.91 -10.22
CA ARG A 111 21.24 3.28 -9.68
C ARG A 111 19.96 3.97 -10.16
N ASN A 112 19.61 3.83 -11.44
CA ASN A 112 18.46 4.55 -11.98
C ASN A 112 17.12 3.92 -11.57
N TYR A 113 17.02 2.59 -11.51
CA TYR A 113 15.80 1.95 -10.99
C TYR A 113 15.59 2.23 -9.50
N ALA A 114 16.65 2.18 -8.68
CA ALA A 114 16.58 2.62 -7.29
C ALA A 114 16.16 4.10 -7.17
N LYS A 115 16.74 4.97 -8.00
CA LYS A 115 16.36 6.39 -8.06
C LYS A 115 14.88 6.57 -8.41
N THR A 116 14.36 5.83 -9.40
CA THR A 116 12.96 5.86 -9.81
C THR A 116 12.04 5.53 -8.65
N ALA A 117 12.26 4.42 -7.94
CA ALA A 117 11.45 4.04 -6.79
C ALA A 117 11.54 5.08 -5.67
N LYS A 118 12.75 5.57 -5.36
CA LYS A 118 12.95 6.56 -4.30
C LYS A 118 12.17 7.84 -4.58
N LEU A 119 12.29 8.38 -5.79
CA LEU A 119 11.59 9.62 -6.18
C LEU A 119 10.07 9.43 -6.16
N ALA A 120 9.58 8.31 -6.69
CA ALA A 120 8.14 8.03 -6.71
C ALA A 120 7.56 7.88 -5.30
N ILE A 121 8.24 7.17 -4.39
CA ILE A 121 7.80 7.01 -2.99
C ILE A 121 7.82 8.36 -2.25
N GLN A 122 8.87 9.17 -2.46
CA GLN A 122 8.97 10.50 -1.84
C GLN A 122 7.86 11.43 -2.32
N ASP A 123 7.57 11.44 -3.62
CA ASP A 123 6.52 12.29 -4.19
C ASP A 123 5.11 11.84 -3.78
N ALA A 124 4.90 10.53 -3.65
CA ALA A 124 3.67 9.97 -3.11
C ALA A 124 3.40 10.41 -1.66
N GLY A 125 4.47 10.75 -0.92
CA GLY A 125 4.41 11.15 0.48
C GLY A 125 4.21 9.95 1.40
N ILE A 126 4.99 9.87 2.46
CA ILE A 126 4.93 8.75 3.42
C ILE A 126 3.98 9.12 4.56
N GLU A 127 3.19 8.15 5.01
CA GLU A 127 2.36 8.25 6.20
C GLU A 127 2.36 6.98 7.03
N GLU A 128 1.88 7.09 8.26
CA GLU A 128 1.62 5.94 9.10
C GLU A 128 0.40 5.16 8.57
N TYR A 129 0.59 3.87 8.37
CA TYR A 129 -0.46 2.92 8.06
C TYR A 129 -1.05 2.36 9.34
N ILE A 130 -2.35 2.56 9.49
CA ILE A 130 -3.17 1.98 10.56
C ILE A 130 -4.11 0.96 9.93
N GLU A 131 -3.91 -0.33 10.25
CA GLU A 131 -4.81 -1.38 9.80
C GLU A 131 -6.17 -1.24 10.50
N LYS A 132 -7.26 -1.23 9.70
CA LYS A 132 -8.62 -1.23 10.23
C LYS A 132 -9.36 -2.49 9.78
N LYS A 133 -10.05 -3.13 10.72
CA LYS A 133 -10.90 -4.32 10.49
C LYS A 133 -12.35 -4.01 10.77
N ILE A 134 -13.24 -4.87 10.25
CA ILE A 134 -14.67 -4.73 10.44
C ILE A 134 -15.09 -5.55 11.66
N TYR A 135 -15.77 -4.90 12.59
CA TYR A 135 -16.29 -5.53 13.79
C TYR A 135 -17.79 -5.28 13.91
N LEU A 136 -18.51 -6.25 14.48
CA LEU A 136 -19.85 -6.05 14.99
C LEU A 136 -19.75 -5.88 16.51
N VAL A 137 -20.23 -4.74 17.01
CA VAL A 137 -20.24 -4.39 18.43
C VAL A 137 -21.69 -4.41 18.92
N ASP A 138 -22.00 -5.26 19.89
CA ASP A 138 -23.32 -5.43 20.50
C ASP A 138 -23.28 -5.02 21.98
N PHE A 139 -24.17 -4.12 22.38
CA PHE A 139 -24.15 -3.49 23.69
C PHE A 139 -25.52 -2.95 24.12
N ASN A 140 -25.68 -2.61 25.40
CA ASN A 140 -26.93 -2.05 25.95
C ASN A 140 -27.06 -0.54 25.65
N TYR A 141 -28.30 -0.04 25.62
CA TYR A 141 -28.59 1.38 25.32
C TYR A 141 -27.91 2.39 26.26
N ASP A 142 -27.67 2.04 27.52
CA ASP A 142 -26.99 2.90 28.50
C ASP A 142 -25.53 3.18 28.14
N LYS A 143 -24.94 2.39 27.23
CA LYS A 143 -23.54 2.49 26.78
C LYS A 143 -23.35 3.28 25.49
N ILE A 144 -24.41 3.76 24.84
CA ILE A 144 -24.33 4.48 23.55
C ILE A 144 -23.28 5.61 23.62
N GLY A 145 -23.36 6.50 24.61
CA GLY A 145 -22.44 7.63 24.69
C GLY A 145 -20.97 7.22 24.86
N GLU A 146 -20.70 6.22 25.70
CA GLU A 146 -19.34 5.70 25.92
C GLU A 146 -18.77 5.05 24.65
N ILE A 147 -19.56 4.21 23.99
CA ILE A 147 -19.18 3.49 22.77
C ILE A 147 -18.96 4.46 21.60
N GLU A 148 -19.84 5.44 21.42
CA GLU A 148 -19.70 6.43 20.34
C GLU A 148 -18.49 7.34 20.54
N ASN A 149 -18.17 7.70 21.78
CA ASN A 149 -16.96 8.47 22.07
C ASN A 149 -15.69 7.69 21.70
N ILE A 150 -15.63 6.39 22.00
CA ILE A 150 -14.47 5.55 21.68
C ILE A 150 -14.35 5.34 20.16
N ILE A 151 -15.45 5.02 19.49
CA ILE A 151 -15.47 4.85 18.03
C ILE A 151 -15.12 6.17 17.32
N GLY A 152 -15.53 7.32 17.85
CA GLY A 152 -15.24 8.63 17.26
C GLY A 152 -13.74 8.98 17.15
N ILE A 153 -12.86 8.25 17.85
CA ILE A 153 -11.40 8.47 17.79
C ILE A 153 -10.81 7.98 16.46
N SER A 154 -11.19 6.79 15.99
CA SER A 154 -10.56 6.16 14.81
C SER A 154 -11.48 5.18 14.04
N GLY A 155 -12.75 5.09 14.42
CA GLY A 155 -13.72 4.18 13.84
C GLY A 155 -14.65 4.85 12.82
N GLU A 156 -15.09 4.06 11.85
CA GLU A 156 -16.07 4.44 10.83
C GLU A 156 -17.31 3.57 10.99
N TYR A 157 -18.49 4.17 11.04
CA TYR A 157 -19.75 3.43 11.08
C TYR A 157 -20.12 2.90 9.70
N ILE A 158 -20.36 1.60 9.60
CA ILE A 158 -20.90 0.95 8.41
C ILE A 158 -22.42 0.82 8.56
N GLU A 159 -22.88 0.37 9.73
CA GLU A 159 -24.29 0.11 9.99
C GLU A 159 -24.60 0.28 11.48
N LYS A 160 -25.82 0.73 11.81
CA LYS A 160 -26.34 0.82 13.17
C LYS A 160 -27.71 0.14 13.26
N GLY A 161 -27.91 -0.69 14.28
CA GLY A 161 -29.15 -1.38 14.58
C GLY A 161 -29.60 -1.09 16.02
N TYR A 162 -30.90 -0.96 16.20
CA TYR A 162 -31.55 -0.66 17.48
C TYR A 162 -32.72 -1.61 17.67
N ASN A 163 -32.49 -2.71 18.38
CA ASN A 163 -33.50 -3.70 18.74
C ASN A 163 -33.57 -3.81 20.28
N ASP A 164 -33.65 -5.01 20.83
CA ASP A 164 -33.53 -5.24 22.28
C ASP A 164 -32.18 -4.75 22.82
N ARG A 165 -31.14 -4.80 21.97
CA ARG A 165 -29.80 -4.23 22.20
C ARG A 165 -29.39 -3.39 20.99
N VAL A 166 -28.34 -2.59 21.18
CA VAL A 166 -27.74 -1.76 20.14
C VAL A 166 -26.63 -2.54 19.45
N THR A 167 -26.62 -2.55 18.13
CA THR A 167 -25.59 -3.21 17.32
C THR A 167 -24.96 -2.23 16.35
N TYR A 168 -23.64 -2.03 16.44
CA TYR A 168 -22.89 -1.20 15.50
C TYR A 168 -21.93 -2.06 14.70
N LYS A 169 -22.06 -2.03 13.38
CA LYS A 169 -21.04 -2.54 12.46
C LYS A 169 -20.08 -1.40 12.17
N ILE A 170 -18.82 -1.56 12.55
CA ILE A 170 -17.80 -0.52 12.43
C ILE A 170 -16.56 -1.03 11.73
N LYS A 171 -15.82 -0.12 11.10
CA LYS A 171 -14.45 -0.35 10.66
C LYS A 171 -13.51 0.45 11.54
N THR A 172 -12.63 -0.20 12.30
CA THR A 172 -11.74 0.49 13.25
C THR A 172 -10.41 -0.24 13.43
N ASP A 173 -9.44 0.45 14.01
CA ASP A 173 -8.14 -0.10 14.35
C ASP A 173 -8.14 -0.99 15.62
N GLU A 174 -7.03 -1.71 15.81
CA GLU A 174 -6.85 -2.64 16.93
C GLU A 174 -6.87 -1.92 18.30
N ASN A 175 -6.41 -0.68 18.39
CA ASN A 175 -6.42 0.09 19.65
C ASN A 175 -7.86 0.40 20.11
N THR A 176 -8.69 0.84 19.18
CA THR A 176 -10.11 1.11 19.42
C THR A 176 -10.85 -0.17 19.75
N TYR A 177 -10.59 -1.26 19.01
CA TYR A 177 -11.12 -2.58 19.31
C TYR A 177 -10.77 -3.03 20.75
N ASN A 178 -9.51 -2.90 21.16
CA ASN A 178 -9.08 -3.28 22.50
C ASN A 178 -9.74 -2.45 23.59
N THR A 179 -9.98 -1.16 23.33
CA THR A 179 -10.68 -0.28 24.28
C THR A 179 -12.15 -0.70 24.42
N LEU A 180 -12.84 -0.95 23.30
CA LEU A 180 -14.23 -1.43 23.32
C LEU A 180 -14.36 -2.78 24.03
N LYS A 181 -13.41 -3.69 23.79
CA LYS A 181 -13.41 -5.05 24.37
C LYS A 181 -13.30 -5.05 25.90
N ASN A 182 -12.71 -4.02 26.48
CA ASN A 182 -12.54 -3.89 27.93
C ASN A 182 -13.79 -3.34 28.64
N ILE A 183 -14.81 -2.92 27.89
CA ILE A 183 -16.06 -2.43 28.46
C ILE A 183 -16.92 -3.62 28.86
N LYS A 184 -17.41 -3.61 30.09
CA LYS A 184 -18.32 -4.64 30.59
C LYS A 184 -19.63 -4.64 29.80
N ASP A 185 -20.17 -5.83 29.56
CA ASP A 185 -21.45 -6.07 28.88
C ASP A 185 -21.49 -5.65 27.39
N VAL A 186 -20.31 -5.51 26.78
CA VAL A 186 -20.10 -5.30 25.34
C VAL A 186 -19.59 -6.61 24.71
N ILE A 187 -20.23 -7.03 23.62
CA ILE A 187 -19.84 -8.19 22.83
C ILE A 187 -19.28 -7.68 21.51
N ILE A 188 -18.13 -8.20 21.08
CA ILE A 188 -17.50 -7.83 19.82
C ILE A 188 -17.22 -9.08 19.00
N ILE A 189 -17.59 -9.05 17.72
CA ILE A 189 -17.37 -10.12 16.75
C ILE A 189 -16.52 -9.54 15.60
N ASP A 190 -15.42 -10.22 15.27
CA ASP A 190 -14.59 -9.95 14.07
C ASP A 190 -15.30 -10.56 12.85
N LEU A 191 -15.51 -9.77 11.80
CA LEU A 191 -16.32 -10.12 10.62
C LEU A 191 -15.50 -10.46 9.39
#